data_AF-A0A9P7C0D1-F1
#
_entry.id   AF-A0A9P7C0D1-F1
#
_cell.length_a   1.000
_cell.length_b   1.000
_cell.length_c   1.000
_cell.angle_alpha   90.00
_cell.angle_beta   90.00
_cell.angle_gamma   90.00
#
_symmetry.space_group_name_H-M   'P 1'
#
loop_
_entity.id
_entity.type
_entity.pdbx_description
1 polymer ?
#
loop_
_entity_poly.entity_id
_entity_poly.type
_entity_poly.pdbx_seq_one_letter_code
_entity_poly.pdbx_strand_id
1 'polypeptide(L)' 'MGHKVHPIGIRLGISKDWNSKWYANKAEFAGYLAAALKVREMLRKKLAQAGISKILIERPAKTARVTIHTAR' A
#
# COMPACT_ATOMS: atom_id res chain seq x y z
N MET A 1 -11.14 -3.47 30.96
CA MET A 1 -11.28 -3.20 29.51
C MET A 1 -9.91 -3.35 28.86
N GLY A 2 -9.72 -4.32 27.95
CA GLY A 2 -8.41 -4.59 27.34
C GLY A 2 -8.25 -3.96 25.97
N HIS A 3 -7.09 -3.38 25.69
CA HIS A 3 -6.73 -2.89 24.36
C HIS A 3 -6.40 -4.08 23.44
N LYS A 4 -7.11 -4.19 22.31
CA LYS A 4 -6.85 -5.22 21.28
C LYS A 4 -5.92 -4.65 20.22
N VAL A 5 -4.92 -5.46 19.81
CA VAL A 5 -3.96 -5.10 18.76
C VAL A 5 -4.58 -5.29 17.39
N HIS A 6 -4.16 -4.48 16.40
CA HIS A 6 -4.61 -4.62 15.03
C HIS A 6 -4.14 -5.96 14.42
N PRO A 7 -5.05 -6.84 13.98
CA PRO A 7 -4.73 -8.21 13.61
C PRO A 7 -3.92 -8.34 12.31
N ILE A 8 -3.94 -7.32 11.45
CA ILE A 8 -3.07 -7.29 10.25
C ILE A 8 -1.66 -6.88 10.64
N GLY A 9 -1.53 -5.90 11.55
CA GLY A 9 -0.23 -5.34 11.94
C GLY A 9 0.63 -6.37 12.65
N ILE A 10 0.03 -7.09 13.61
CA ILE A 10 0.73 -8.14 14.37
C ILE A 10 1.15 -9.35 13.50
N ARG A 11 0.60 -9.50 12.29
CA ARG A 11 0.88 -10.60 11.36
C ARG A 11 1.78 -10.20 10.20
N LEU A 12 2.19 -8.93 10.12
CA LEU A 12 3.10 -8.44 9.07
C LEU A 12 4.43 -9.19 9.15
N GLY A 13 4.88 -9.77 8.04
CA GLY A 13 6.12 -10.54 7.95
C GLY A 13 6.03 -11.98 8.47
N ILE A 14 4.87 -12.42 8.99
CA ILE A 14 4.63 -13.80 9.43
C ILE A 14 3.67 -14.50 8.47
N SER A 15 2.44 -13.98 8.38
CA SER A 15 1.38 -14.54 7.51
C SER A 15 0.75 -13.51 6.58
N LYS A 16 1.00 -12.22 6.80
CA LYS A 16 0.57 -11.13 5.93
C LYS A 16 1.76 -10.36 5.39
N ASP A 17 1.74 -10.13 4.08
CA ASP A 17 2.74 -9.33 3.40
C ASP A 17 2.40 -7.84 3.38
N TRP A 18 3.43 -7.04 3.12
CA TRP A 18 3.34 -5.60 2.96
C TRP A 18 2.51 -5.22 1.73
N ASN A 19 1.62 -4.23 1.88
CA ASN A 19 0.89 -3.64 0.75
C ASN A 19 1.74 -2.68 -0.10
N SER A 20 2.97 -2.43 0.34
CA SER A 20 3.90 -1.47 -0.25
C SER A 20 5.31 -2.02 -0.06
N LYS A 21 5.88 -2.61 -1.12
CA LYS A 21 7.17 -3.30 -1.06
C LYS A 21 8.18 -2.60 -1.94
N TRP A 22 8.99 -1.74 -1.32
CA TRP A 22 10.06 -1.00 -1.97
C TRP A 22 11.06 -0.53 -0.93
N TYR A 23 12.24 -0.15 -1.40
CA TYR A 23 13.31 0.41 -0.59
C TYR A 23 13.64 1.82 -1.09
N ALA A 24 13.99 2.72 -0.18
CA ALA A 24 14.50 4.05 -0.51
C ALA A 24 15.44 4.55 0.58
N ASN A 25 16.32 5.48 0.21
CA ASN A 25 17.19 6.15 1.16
C ASN A 25 16.40 7.10 2.07
N LYS A 26 16.95 7.42 3.24
CA LYS A 26 16.29 8.25 4.27
C LYS A 26 15.78 9.60 3.72
N ALA A 27 16.54 10.23 2.83
CA ALA A 27 16.16 11.51 2.20
C ALA A 27 14.95 11.39 1.25
N GLU A 28 14.83 10.28 0.53
CA GLU A 28 13.81 10.09 -0.52
C GLU A 28 12.54 9.42 0.03
N PHE A 29 12.65 8.69 1.15
CA PHE A 29 11.58 7.90 1.74
C PHE A 29 10.31 8.72 1.99
N ALA A 30 10.44 9.90 2.60
CA ALA A 30 9.30 10.74 2.93
C ALA A 30 8.53 11.21 1.68
N GLY A 31 9.25 11.67 0.65
CA GLY A 31 8.65 12.10 -0.61
C GLY A 31 7.94 10.94 -1.32
N TYR A 32 8.55 9.77 -1.30
CA TYR A 32 7.99 8.55 -1.89
C TYR A 32 6.77 8.03 -1.16
N LEU A 33 6.75 8.11 0.17
CA LEU A 33 5.58 7.77 0.99
C LEU A 33 4.42 8.73 0.71
N ALA A 34 4.67 10.03 0.69
CA ALA A 34 3.64 11.03 0.40
C ALA A 34 3.04 10.84 -1.00
N ALA A 35 3.87 10.57 -2.01
CA ALA A 35 3.40 10.24 -3.36
C ALA A 35 2.54 8.95 -3.37
N ALA A 36 2.95 7.92 -2.63
CA ALA A 36 2.19 6.67 -2.55
C ALA A 36 0.80 6.85 -1.91
N LEU A 37 0.69 7.69 -0.88
CA LEU A 37 -0.60 8.02 -0.25
C LEU A 37 -1.53 8.75 -1.22
N LYS A 38 -1.03 9.79 -1.91
CA LYS A 38 -1.80 10.52 -2.93
C LYS A 38 -2.29 9.62 -4.05
N VAL A 39 -1.46 8.70 -4.53
CA VAL A 39 -1.85 7.73 -5.57
C VAL A 39 -2.94 6.79 -5.06
N ARG A 40 -2.85 6.29 -3.82
CA ARG A 40 -3.90 5.44 -3.23
C ARG A 40 -5.25 6.16 -3.13
N GLU A 41 -5.25 7.41 -2.68
CA GLU A 41 -6.46 8.22 -2.59
C GLU A 41 -7.07 8.50 -3.96
N MET A 42 -6.23 8.90 -4.93
CA MET A 42 -6.68 9.15 -6.30
C MET A 42 -7.30 7.89 -6.92
N LEU A 43 -6.67 6.72 -6.77
CA LEU A 43 -7.16 5.46 -7.32
C LEU A 43 -8.47 5.04 -6.65
N ARG A 44 -8.58 5.16 -5.32
CA ARG A 44 -9.83 4.86 -4.60
C ARG A 44 -10.97 5.76 -5.06
N LYS A 45 -10.71 7.04 -5.29
CA LYS A 45 -11.74 7.99 -5.75
C LYS A 45 -12.18 7.70 -7.19
N LYS A 46 -11.23 7.45 -8.11
CA LYS A 46 -11.53 7.20 -9.52
C LYS A 46 -12.22 5.85 -9.75
N LEU A 47 -11.83 4.82 -9.01
CA LEU A 47 -12.29 3.44 -9.20
C LEU A 47 -13.27 3.01 -8.09
N ALA A 48 -14.03 3.95 -7.53
CA ALA A 48 -14.99 3.69 -6.46
C ALA A 48 -16.02 2.62 -6.84
N GLN A 49 -16.40 2.56 -8.13
CA GLN A 49 -17.36 1.60 -8.68
C GLN A 49 -16.76 0.20 -8.94
N ALA A 50 -15.42 0.06 -8.94
CA ALA A 50 -14.75 -1.18 -9.30
C ALA A 50 -14.68 -2.21 -8.15
N GLY A 51 -14.93 -1.81 -6.89
CA GLY A 51 -14.84 -2.74 -5.77
C GLY A 51 -13.40 -3.19 -5.49
N ILE A 52 -12.49 -2.22 -5.31
CA ILE A 52 -11.07 -2.48 -5.04
C ILE A 52 -10.88 -3.17 -3.68
N SER A 53 -10.23 -4.34 -3.67
CA SER A 53 -9.91 -5.09 -2.45
C SER A 53 -8.51 -4.77 -1.90
N LYS A 54 -7.50 -4.65 -2.77
CA LYS A 54 -6.10 -4.43 -2.37
C LYS A 54 -5.36 -3.61 -3.42
N ILE A 55 -4.50 -2.71 -2.96
CA ILE A 55 -3.57 -1.95 -3.82
C ILE A 55 -2.15 -2.27 -3.36
N LEU A 56 -1.41 -2.97 -4.22
CA LEU A 56 0.01 -3.26 -4.06
C LEU A 56 0.82 -2.20 -4.80
N ILE A 57 1.82 -1.64 -4.11
CA ILE A 57 2.76 -0.69 -4.71
C ILE A 57 4.16 -1.27 -4.56
N GLU A 58 4.81 -1.50 -5.69
CA GLU A 58 6.19 -1.95 -5.78
C GLU A 58 6.99 -0.91 -6.56
N ARG A 59 8.28 -0.80 -6.26
CA ARG A 59 9.17 0.10 -6.99
C ARG A 59 10.45 -0.63 -7.40
N PRO A 60 10.44 -1.33 -8.55
CA PRO A 60 11.68 -1.77 -9.18
C PRO A 60 12.44 -0.54 -9.71
N ALA A 61 13.77 -0.63 -9.86
CA ALA A 61 14.64 0.51 -10.14
C ALA A 61 14.03 1.57 -11.08
N LYS A 62 13.88 2.80 -10.58
CA LYS A 62 13.32 4.00 -11.24
C LYS A 62 11.87 3.91 -11.74
N THR A 63 11.13 2.83 -11.48
CA THR A 63 9.74 2.67 -11.93
C THR A 63 8.81 2.36 -10.77
N ALA A 64 7.54 2.74 -10.87
CA ALA A 64 6.52 2.41 -9.89
C ALA A 64 5.51 1.44 -10.51
N ARG A 65 5.43 0.23 -9.96
CA ARG A 65 4.44 -0.77 -10.35
C ARG A 65 3.29 -0.73 -9.36
N VAL A 66 2.09 -0.48 -9.87
CA VAL A 66 0.87 -0.48 -9.06
C VAL A 66 -0.01 -1.63 -9.53
N THR A 67 -0.27 -2.58 -8.63
CA THR A 67 -1.14 -3.73 -8.89
C THR A 67 -2.42 -3.57 -8.08
N ILE A 68 -3.55 -3.54 -8.79
CA ILE A 68 -4.87 -3.35 -8.20
C ILE A 68 -5.57 -4.70 -8.23
N HIS A 69 -5.98 -5.17 -7.06
CA HIS A 69 -6.88 -6.31 -6.93
C HIS A 69 -8.30 -5.78 -6.84
N THR A 70 -9.13 -6.19 -7.78
CA THR A 70 -10.53 -5.77 -7.94
C THR A 70 -11.40 -7.02 -8.06
N ALA A 71 -12.66 -6.89 -7.62
CA ALA A 71 -13.65 -7.96 -7.73
C ALA A 71 -14.45 -7.91 -9.04
N ARG A 72 -14.51 -6.73 -9.69
CA ARG A 72 -15.07 -6.53 -11.04
C ARG A 72 -13.97 -6.26 -12.04
#